data_AF-A0A1F3ZV38-F1
#
_entry.id   AF-A0A1F3ZV38-F1
#
_cell.length_a   1.000
_cell.length_b   1.000
_cell.length_c   1.000
_cell.angle_alpha   90.00
_cell.angle_beta   90.00
_cell.angle_gamma   90.00
#
_symmetry.space_group_name_H-M   'P 1'
#
loop_
_entity.id
_entity.type
_entity.pdbx_description
1 polymer ?
#
loop_
_entity_poly.entity_id
_entity_poly.type
_entity_poly.pdbx_seq_one_letter_code
_entity_poly.pdbx_strand_id
1 'polypeptide(L)'
;VGINYRDHIIQSAKRRGVEPQFPQRPDIGYRANNALTAHEDPIIKPKDSGEVFQYEGELVAVIGKQGRKIPQDKALDYVFGWTIGNDVSERTWQRGDRTMWRAKNADTFKPMGPWIVTDLDYRKMTTTVRLNGQEVDKFATANMIHDVEQYIAEVSRYCTLYPGDVMWMGTDGSPRNMKVGDVCEVEITGIGTLRNTVVGEA
;
A
#
# COMPACT_ATOMS: atom_id res chain seq x y z
N VAL A 1 4.30 2.57 3.36
CA VAL A 1 5.60 3.29 3.27
C VAL A 1 5.40 4.61 2.51
N GLY A 2 6.46 5.35 2.21
CA GLY A 2 6.43 6.48 1.25
C GLY A 2 6.35 6.00 -0.20
N ILE A 3 6.63 6.88 -1.17
CA ILE A 3 6.67 6.46 -2.58
C ILE A 3 7.85 5.49 -2.78
N ASN A 4 7.58 4.28 -3.29
CA ASN A 4 8.58 3.20 -3.30
C ASN A 4 8.75 2.47 -4.64
N TYR A 5 8.20 2.96 -5.75
CA TYR A 5 8.37 2.36 -7.08
C TYR A 5 8.79 3.39 -8.12
N ARG A 6 9.69 2.98 -9.01
CA ARG A 6 10.35 3.90 -9.96
C ARG A 6 9.37 4.48 -10.97
N ASP A 7 8.57 3.64 -11.61
CA ASP A 7 7.67 4.07 -12.67
C ASP A 7 6.56 4.96 -12.09
N HIS A 8 6.05 4.64 -10.90
CA HIS A 8 5.16 5.53 -10.16
C HIS A 8 5.73 6.94 -9.97
N ILE A 9 7.00 7.08 -9.56
CA ILE A 9 7.67 8.38 -9.41
C ILE A 9 7.76 9.10 -10.76
N ILE A 10 8.21 8.40 -11.80
CA ILE A 10 8.40 8.97 -13.14
C ILE A 10 7.06 9.48 -13.69
N GLN A 11 5.99 8.69 -13.59
CA GLN A 11 4.67 9.08 -14.09
C GLN A 11 4.04 10.21 -13.27
N SER A 12 4.25 10.22 -11.95
CA SER A 12 3.82 11.31 -11.06
C SER A 12 4.56 12.62 -11.36
N ALA A 13 5.87 12.55 -11.60
CA ALA A 13 6.70 13.70 -11.93
C ALA A 13 6.32 14.28 -13.31
N LYS A 14 6.15 13.41 -14.32
CA LYS A 14 5.68 13.79 -15.66
C LYS A 14 4.33 14.52 -15.61
N ARG A 15 3.36 14.02 -14.83
CA ARG A 15 2.05 14.68 -14.64
C ARG A 15 2.12 16.05 -13.97
N ARG A 16 3.15 16.28 -13.15
CA ARG A 16 3.38 17.55 -12.45
C ARG A 16 4.30 18.51 -13.21
N GLY A 17 4.90 18.07 -14.32
CA GLY A 17 5.88 18.87 -15.06
C GLY A 17 7.16 19.14 -14.27
N VAL A 18 7.59 18.19 -13.44
CA VAL A 18 8.80 18.30 -12.62
C VAL A 18 9.72 17.10 -12.85
N GLU A 19 10.98 17.23 -12.48
CA GLU A 19 11.95 16.13 -12.50
C GLU A 19 11.60 15.04 -11.46
N PRO A 20 11.77 13.75 -11.79
CA PRO A 20 11.56 12.67 -10.84
C PRO A 20 12.62 12.71 -9.73
N GLN A 21 12.16 12.71 -8.48
CA GLN A 21 13.03 12.64 -7.31
C GLN A 21 12.82 11.30 -6.63
N PHE A 22 13.89 10.50 -6.58
CA PHE A 22 13.87 9.19 -5.95
C PHE A 22 14.26 9.31 -4.47
N PRO A 23 13.55 8.63 -3.55
CA PRO A 23 13.88 8.66 -2.13
C PRO A 23 15.26 8.04 -1.90
N GLN A 24 16.12 8.77 -1.19
CA GLN A 24 17.50 8.35 -0.88
C GLN A 24 17.57 7.38 0.33
N ARG A 25 16.48 7.28 1.08
CA ARG A 25 16.30 6.40 2.24
C ARG A 25 14.85 5.89 2.27
N PRO A 26 14.56 4.78 2.97
CA PRO A 26 13.19 4.32 3.18
C PRO A 26 12.37 5.39 3.91
N ASP A 27 11.46 6.05 3.20
CA ASP A 27 10.60 7.09 3.76
C ASP A 27 9.37 6.45 4.43
N ILE A 28 9.06 6.87 5.64
CA ILE A 28 8.11 6.19 6.53
C ILE A 28 6.84 7.03 6.65
N GLY A 29 5.74 6.48 6.14
CA GLY A 29 4.39 7.03 6.33
C GLY A 29 3.59 6.19 7.32
N TYR A 30 2.94 6.85 8.29
CA TYR A 30 2.03 6.19 9.23
C TYR A 30 0.69 5.87 8.56
N ARG A 31 0.16 4.66 8.85
CA ARG A 31 -1.21 4.23 8.55
C ARG A 31 -1.94 3.93 9.86
N ALA A 32 -3.17 4.39 10.00
CA ALA A 32 -3.95 4.26 11.23
C ALA A 32 -4.86 3.03 11.20
N ASN A 33 -5.01 2.38 12.36
CA ASN A 33 -5.77 1.14 12.47
C ASN A 33 -7.27 1.30 12.17
N ASN A 34 -7.86 2.48 12.39
CA ASN A 34 -9.28 2.74 12.08
C ASN A 34 -9.58 2.61 10.58
N ALA A 35 -8.59 2.83 9.72
CA ALA A 35 -8.78 2.75 8.28
C ALA A 35 -8.85 1.31 7.77
N LEU A 36 -8.46 0.31 8.59
CA LEU A 36 -8.46 -1.10 8.18
C LEU A 36 -9.87 -1.55 7.79
N THR A 37 -9.96 -2.32 6.71
CA THR A 37 -11.22 -2.88 6.21
C THR A 37 -10.96 -4.24 5.59
N ALA A 38 -11.90 -5.18 5.78
CA ALA A 38 -11.67 -6.55 5.37
C ALA A 38 -11.85 -6.73 3.85
N HIS A 39 -11.53 -7.93 3.37
CA HIS A 39 -11.95 -8.38 2.05
C HIS A 39 -13.48 -8.36 1.94
N GLU A 40 -14.00 -7.96 0.78
CA GLU A 40 -15.43 -7.79 0.44
C GLU A 40 -16.19 -6.70 1.19
N ASP A 41 -15.66 -6.18 2.29
CA ASP A 41 -16.21 -4.99 2.94
C ASP A 41 -16.11 -3.75 2.03
N PRO A 42 -17.04 -2.78 2.18
CA PRO A 42 -17.06 -1.61 1.31
C PRO A 42 -15.94 -0.62 1.63
N ILE A 43 -15.39 0.01 0.59
CA ILE A 43 -14.62 1.26 0.72
C ILE A 43 -15.63 2.41 0.67
N ILE A 44 -15.73 3.18 1.75
CA ILE A 44 -16.63 4.33 1.84
C ILE A 44 -15.92 5.56 1.25
N LYS A 45 -16.50 6.14 0.21
CA LYS A 45 -16.10 7.44 -0.35
C LYS A 45 -16.81 8.56 0.42
N PRO A 46 -16.10 9.39 1.21
CA PRO A 46 -16.72 10.45 2.01
C PRO A 46 -17.40 11.52 1.15
N LYS A 47 -18.45 12.17 1.65
CA LYS A 47 -19.24 13.17 0.90
C LYS A 47 -18.41 14.38 0.47
N ASP A 48 -17.41 14.78 1.27
CA ASP A 48 -16.51 15.89 1.01
C ASP A 48 -15.21 15.50 0.29
N SER A 49 -15.10 14.23 -0.14
CA SER A 49 -13.97 13.77 -0.95
C SER A 49 -14.10 14.23 -2.41
N GLY A 50 -12.98 14.62 -3.01
CA GLY A 50 -12.95 15.05 -4.41
C GLY A 50 -13.09 13.89 -5.41
N GLU A 51 -12.88 14.21 -6.68
CA GLU A 51 -12.87 13.23 -7.78
C GLU A 51 -11.59 12.40 -7.84
N VAL A 52 -10.51 12.86 -7.19
CA VAL A 52 -9.20 12.21 -7.26
C VAL A 52 -9.05 11.21 -6.10
N PHE A 53 -9.90 10.21 -6.11
CA PHE A 53 -9.99 9.13 -5.13
C PHE A 53 -9.43 7.85 -5.75
N GLN A 54 -8.30 7.33 -5.26
CA GLN A 54 -7.47 6.37 -6.00
C GLN A 54 -7.13 5.14 -5.16
N TYR A 55 -7.03 3.99 -5.83
CA TYR A 55 -6.45 2.77 -5.26
C TYR A 55 -4.92 2.85 -5.25
N GLU A 56 -4.29 2.05 -4.40
CA GLU A 56 -2.84 1.80 -4.43
C GLU A 56 -2.63 0.35 -3.98
N GLY A 57 -2.46 -0.58 -4.94
CA GLY A 57 -2.32 -2.00 -4.63
C GLY A 57 -0.92 -2.32 -4.11
N GLU A 58 -0.81 -2.85 -2.90
CA GLU A 58 0.47 -3.05 -2.21
C GLU A 58 0.63 -4.47 -1.67
N LEU A 59 1.88 -4.94 -1.65
CA LEU A 59 2.29 -6.04 -0.76
C LEU A 59 2.34 -5.51 0.68
N VAL A 60 1.84 -6.30 1.62
CA VAL A 60 1.93 -6.00 3.05
C VAL A 60 2.72 -7.10 3.75
N ALA A 61 3.83 -6.73 4.38
CA ALA A 61 4.61 -7.62 5.25
C ALA A 61 3.99 -7.63 6.65
N VAL A 62 3.74 -8.81 7.22
CA VAL A 62 3.24 -8.96 8.59
C VAL A 62 4.39 -9.38 9.49
N ILE A 63 4.67 -8.61 10.53
CA ILE A 63 5.74 -8.90 11.48
C ILE A 63 5.30 -10.02 12.42
N GLY A 64 6.16 -11.02 12.62
CA GLY A 64 5.92 -12.19 13.48
C GLY A 64 6.74 -12.21 14.77
N LYS A 65 7.77 -11.38 14.86
CA LYS A 65 8.73 -11.39 15.96
C LYS A 65 9.00 -9.98 16.45
N GLN A 66 9.08 -9.81 17.78
CA GLN A 66 9.48 -8.54 18.35
C GLN A 66 10.95 -8.25 18.02
N GLY A 67 11.26 -7.04 17.55
CA GLY A 67 12.63 -6.67 17.19
C GLY A 67 12.88 -5.16 17.19
N ARG A 68 14.13 -4.78 17.47
CA ARG A 68 14.60 -3.40 17.43
C ARG A 68 16.04 -3.38 16.93
N LYS A 69 16.40 -2.38 16.12
CA LYS A 69 17.70 -2.26 15.43
C LYS A 69 18.05 -3.55 14.67
N ILE A 70 17.09 -4.06 13.91
CA ILE A 70 17.22 -5.32 13.17
C ILE A 70 18.19 -5.09 12.00
N PRO A 71 19.27 -5.88 11.89
CA PRO A 71 20.14 -5.86 10.71
C PRO A 71 19.36 -6.23 9.43
N GLN A 72 19.67 -5.60 8.30
CA GLN A 72 18.96 -5.82 7.03
C GLN A 72 19.01 -7.29 6.60
N ASP A 73 20.15 -7.96 6.74
CA ASP A 73 20.35 -9.38 6.40
C ASP A 73 19.57 -10.35 7.29
N LYS A 74 18.97 -9.86 8.39
CA LYS A 74 18.10 -10.61 9.30
C LYS A 74 16.65 -10.20 9.23
N ALA A 75 16.30 -9.20 8.41
CA ALA A 75 14.98 -8.61 8.43
C ALA A 75 13.85 -9.60 8.09
N LEU A 76 14.04 -10.48 7.11
CA LEU A 76 13.02 -11.46 6.76
C LEU A 76 12.76 -12.51 7.86
N ASP A 77 13.72 -12.76 8.75
CA ASP A 77 13.52 -13.66 9.90
C ASP A 77 12.46 -13.11 10.90
N TYR A 78 12.09 -11.83 10.76
CA TYR A 78 11.08 -11.18 11.59
C TYR A 78 9.71 -11.10 10.91
N VAL A 79 9.59 -11.50 9.64
CA VAL A 79 8.33 -11.51 8.89
C VAL A 79 7.61 -12.84 9.15
N PHE A 80 6.38 -12.77 9.64
CA PHE A 80 5.49 -13.92 9.76
C PHE A 80 5.00 -14.38 8.39
N GLY A 81 4.59 -13.44 7.55
CA GLY A 81 4.06 -13.73 6.22
C GLY A 81 3.62 -12.48 5.48
N TRP A 82 2.87 -12.70 4.41
CA TRP A 82 2.50 -11.69 3.44
C TRP A 82 0.99 -11.62 3.26
N THR A 83 0.46 -10.42 3.11
CA THR A 83 -0.93 -10.19 2.71
C THR A 83 -1.00 -9.07 1.67
N ILE A 84 -2.20 -8.76 1.20
CA ILE A 84 -2.45 -7.71 0.20
C ILE A 84 -3.05 -6.51 0.91
N GLY A 85 -2.68 -5.33 0.45
CA GLY A 85 -3.24 -4.07 0.89
C GLY A 85 -3.71 -3.20 -0.29
N ASN A 86 -4.71 -2.36 -0.04
CA ASN A 86 -5.05 -1.24 -0.90
C ASN A 86 -4.89 0.09 -0.12
N ASP A 87 -3.84 0.88 -0.38
CA ASP A 87 -3.59 2.17 0.29
C ASP A 87 -4.43 3.30 -0.35
N VAL A 88 -5.75 3.19 -0.21
CA VAL A 88 -6.72 4.14 -0.78
C VAL A 88 -6.37 5.56 -0.38
N SER A 89 -6.40 6.44 -1.37
CA SER A 89 -5.89 7.80 -1.27
C SER A 89 -6.83 8.83 -1.90
N GLU A 90 -7.19 9.86 -1.14
CA GLU A 90 -7.82 11.07 -1.69
C GLU A 90 -6.75 12.14 -1.93
N ARG A 91 -6.52 12.50 -3.20
CA ARG A 91 -5.37 13.33 -3.59
C ARG A 91 -5.59 14.82 -3.42
N THR A 92 -6.83 15.28 -3.35
CA THR A 92 -7.16 16.68 -3.09
C THR A 92 -6.76 17.06 -1.66
N TRP A 93 -7.17 16.25 -0.69
CA TRP A 93 -6.77 16.30 0.71
C TRP A 93 -5.28 16.09 0.87
N GLN A 94 -4.68 15.14 0.14
CA GLN A 94 -3.23 14.93 0.20
C GLN A 94 -2.43 16.19 -0.17
N ARG A 95 -2.94 17.01 -1.10
CA ARG A 95 -2.31 18.28 -1.51
C ARG A 95 -2.67 19.45 -0.60
N GLY A 96 -3.87 19.45 -0.03
CA GLY A 96 -4.38 20.54 0.79
C GLY A 96 -3.98 20.47 2.26
N ASP A 97 -3.70 19.27 2.76
CA ASP A 97 -3.42 19.06 4.18
C ASP A 97 -1.93 19.13 4.50
N ARG A 98 -1.64 19.56 5.74
CA ARG A 98 -0.26 19.55 6.28
C ARG A 98 0.33 18.13 6.34
N THR A 99 -0.52 17.11 6.51
CA THR A 99 -0.11 15.71 6.64
C THR A 99 -1.03 14.83 5.80
N MET A 100 -0.59 13.62 5.46
CA MET A 100 -1.41 12.66 4.72
C MET A 100 -2.52 11.99 5.57
N TRP A 101 -2.82 12.52 6.77
CA TRP A 101 -3.69 11.85 7.74
C TRP A 101 -5.07 11.54 7.14
N ARG A 102 -5.95 12.51 6.88
CA ARG A 102 -7.28 12.19 6.33
C ARG A 102 -7.22 11.60 4.92
N ALA A 103 -6.23 12.00 4.12
CA ALA A 103 -6.04 11.54 2.75
C ALA A 103 -5.85 10.01 2.64
N LYS A 104 -5.31 9.37 3.68
CA LYS A 104 -4.95 7.95 3.68
C LYS A 104 -5.47 7.16 4.89
N ASN A 105 -6.10 7.82 5.86
CA ASN A 105 -6.49 7.22 7.15
C ASN A 105 -7.95 7.50 7.55
N ALA A 106 -8.76 8.02 6.64
CA ALA A 106 -10.20 7.95 6.82
C ALA A 106 -10.65 6.49 6.92
N ASP A 107 -11.79 6.26 7.58
CA ASP A 107 -12.32 4.92 7.75
C ASP A 107 -12.44 4.23 6.39
N THR A 108 -12.13 2.95 6.36
CA THR A 108 -12.10 2.10 5.15
C THR A 108 -11.03 2.35 4.10
N PHE A 109 -10.07 3.25 4.34
CA PHE A 109 -9.02 3.53 3.36
C PHE A 109 -7.85 2.52 3.36
N LYS A 110 -7.91 1.47 4.20
CA LYS A 110 -6.92 0.39 4.26
C LYS A 110 -7.55 -0.98 4.14
N PRO A 111 -8.19 -1.32 3.00
CA PRO A 111 -8.52 -2.71 2.72
C PRO A 111 -7.28 -3.60 2.83
N MET A 112 -7.37 -4.69 3.59
CA MET A 112 -6.25 -5.61 3.83
C MET A 112 -6.77 -7.05 3.94
N GLY A 113 -6.07 -8.00 3.31
CA GLY A 113 -6.46 -9.41 3.30
C GLY A 113 -6.14 -10.08 1.95
N PRO A 114 -6.90 -11.11 1.52
CA PRO A 114 -7.97 -11.78 2.26
C PRO A 114 -7.46 -12.65 3.43
N TRP A 115 -6.18 -13.04 3.40
CA TRP A 115 -5.51 -13.83 4.43
C TRP A 115 -4.01 -13.55 4.40
N ILE A 116 -3.27 -14.12 5.35
CA ILE A 116 -1.82 -14.06 5.41
C ILE A 116 -1.25 -15.39 4.92
N VAL A 117 -0.27 -15.34 4.02
CA VAL A 117 0.44 -16.53 3.52
C VAL A 117 1.88 -16.53 4.02
N THR A 118 2.32 -17.65 4.57
CA THR A 118 3.70 -17.90 5.00
C THR A 118 4.52 -18.54 3.88
N ASP A 119 5.84 -18.60 4.04
CA ASP A 119 6.73 -19.41 3.19
C ASP A 119 6.72 -19.05 1.68
N LEU A 120 6.48 -17.78 1.35
CA LEU A 120 6.60 -17.27 -0.01
C LEU A 120 7.79 -16.33 -0.18
N ASP A 121 8.42 -16.42 -1.36
CA ASP A 121 9.42 -15.47 -1.83
C ASP A 121 8.74 -14.32 -2.58
N TYR A 122 8.59 -13.18 -1.90
CA TYR A 122 7.94 -12.00 -2.47
C TYR A 122 8.63 -11.47 -3.73
N ARG A 123 9.90 -11.86 -3.96
CA ARG A 123 10.67 -11.47 -5.15
C ARG A 123 10.16 -12.07 -6.45
N LYS A 124 9.37 -13.14 -6.37
CA LYS A 124 8.79 -13.83 -7.52
C LYS A 124 7.33 -13.42 -7.78
N MET A 125 6.79 -12.51 -6.98
CA MET A 125 5.38 -12.11 -7.07
C MET A 125 5.16 -11.06 -8.15
N THR A 126 3.93 -11.06 -8.68
CA THR A 126 3.41 -10.02 -9.55
C THR A 126 2.15 -9.46 -8.89
N THR A 127 2.04 -8.13 -8.89
CA THR A 127 0.84 -7.42 -8.45
C THR A 127 0.03 -7.03 -9.68
N THR A 128 -1.25 -7.38 -9.69
CA THR A 128 -2.21 -6.99 -10.73
C THR A 128 -3.37 -6.27 -10.06
N VAL A 129 -3.74 -5.09 -10.58
CA VAL A 129 -4.91 -4.35 -10.12
C VAL A 129 -5.98 -4.36 -11.20
N ARG A 130 -7.22 -4.66 -10.81
CA ARG A 130 -8.39 -4.59 -11.69
C ARG A 130 -9.42 -3.61 -11.13
N LEU A 131 -10.06 -2.88 -12.05
CA LEU A 131 -11.21 -2.04 -11.75
C LEU A 131 -12.37 -2.52 -12.61
N ASN A 132 -13.48 -2.95 -11.98
CA ASN A 132 -14.63 -3.53 -12.66
C ASN A 132 -14.26 -4.69 -13.60
N GLY A 133 -13.34 -5.55 -13.16
CA GLY A 133 -12.82 -6.69 -13.92
C GLY A 133 -11.80 -6.33 -15.01
N GLN A 134 -11.54 -5.05 -15.29
CA GLN A 134 -10.53 -4.62 -16.25
C GLN A 134 -9.17 -4.49 -15.57
N GLU A 135 -8.13 -5.16 -16.09
CA GLU A 135 -6.73 -4.92 -15.68
C GLU A 135 -6.33 -3.47 -15.97
N VAL A 136 -5.97 -2.73 -14.92
CA VAL A 136 -5.61 -1.30 -14.99
C VAL A 136 -4.14 -1.05 -14.68
N ASP A 137 -3.52 -1.91 -13.88
CA ASP A 137 -2.08 -1.91 -13.58
C ASP A 137 -1.58 -3.35 -13.39
N LYS A 138 -0.31 -3.59 -13.76
CA LYS A 138 0.39 -4.85 -13.55
C LYS A 138 1.89 -4.62 -13.44
N PHE A 139 2.52 -5.10 -12.38
CA PHE A 139 3.94 -4.88 -12.13
C PHE A 139 4.56 -5.99 -11.28
N ALA A 140 5.90 -6.13 -11.37
CA ALA A 140 6.64 -7.03 -10.49
C ALA A 140 6.64 -6.47 -9.07
N THR A 141 6.14 -7.24 -8.10
CA THR A 141 5.97 -6.78 -6.71
C THR A 141 7.31 -6.37 -6.08
N ALA A 142 8.42 -6.97 -6.48
CA ALA A 142 9.73 -6.64 -5.93
C ALA A 142 10.49 -5.54 -6.69
N ASN A 143 9.86 -4.84 -7.64
CA ASN A 143 10.47 -3.68 -8.32
C ASN A 143 10.50 -2.41 -7.44
N MET A 144 10.66 -2.59 -6.14
CA MET A 144 10.71 -1.55 -5.13
C MET A 144 12.04 -0.79 -5.21
N ILE A 145 12.03 0.49 -4.84
CA ILE A 145 13.24 1.30 -4.71
C ILE A 145 14.01 0.89 -3.46
N HIS A 146 13.29 0.72 -2.36
CA HIS A 146 13.79 0.12 -1.12
C HIS A 146 12.96 -1.11 -0.79
N ASP A 147 13.62 -2.25 -0.59
CA ASP A 147 12.98 -3.53 -0.33
C ASP A 147 12.42 -3.66 1.11
N VAL A 148 11.77 -4.79 1.39
CA VAL A 148 11.16 -5.07 2.69
C VAL A 148 12.21 -5.06 3.79
N GLU A 149 13.38 -5.64 3.52
CA GLU A 149 14.49 -5.73 4.45
C GLU A 149 15.05 -4.35 4.82
N GLN A 150 15.22 -3.47 3.84
CA GLN A 150 15.65 -2.08 4.04
C GLN A 150 14.63 -1.31 4.89
N TYR A 151 13.33 -1.49 4.64
CA TYR A 151 12.28 -0.85 5.43
C TYR A 151 12.24 -1.36 6.88
N ILE A 152 12.34 -2.67 7.10
CA ILE A 152 12.41 -3.26 8.45
C ILE A 152 13.65 -2.76 9.19
N ALA A 153 14.81 -2.76 8.54
CA ALA A 153 16.04 -2.26 9.13
C ALA A 153 15.90 -0.78 9.50
N GLU A 154 15.39 0.07 8.60
CA GLU A 154 15.27 1.51 8.82
C GLU A 154 14.25 1.84 9.92
N VAL A 155 13.04 1.28 9.87
CA VAL A 155 12.00 1.53 10.89
C VAL A 155 12.47 1.05 12.26
N SER A 156 13.06 -0.15 12.33
CA SER A 156 13.43 -0.76 13.60
C SER A 156 14.56 -0.03 14.34
N ARG A 157 15.32 0.85 13.66
CA ARG A 157 16.29 1.74 14.31
C ARG A 157 15.63 2.67 15.31
N TYR A 158 14.41 3.10 15.01
CA TYR A 158 13.68 4.11 15.75
C TYR A 158 12.57 3.49 16.61
N CYS A 159 11.81 2.56 16.06
CA CYS A 159 10.67 1.91 16.72
C CYS A 159 10.96 0.43 17.01
N THR A 160 10.45 -0.09 18.12
CA THR A 160 10.37 -1.56 18.29
C THR A 160 9.22 -2.06 17.41
N LEU A 161 9.48 -3.07 16.59
CA LEU A 161 8.45 -3.81 15.88
C LEU A 161 7.91 -4.92 16.77
N TYR A 162 6.60 -5.15 16.75
CA TYR A 162 5.90 -6.20 17.50
C TYR A 162 5.21 -7.18 16.55
N PRO A 163 4.98 -8.44 16.98
CA PRO A 163 4.13 -9.35 16.23
C PRO A 163 2.74 -8.73 15.96
N GLY A 164 2.31 -8.76 14.71
CA GLY A 164 1.07 -8.12 14.25
C GLY A 164 1.24 -6.73 13.65
N ASP A 165 2.40 -6.09 13.81
CA ASP A 165 2.72 -4.88 13.05
C ASP A 165 2.76 -5.19 11.54
N VAL A 166 2.34 -4.24 10.71
CA VAL A 166 2.27 -4.41 9.26
C VAL A 166 3.05 -3.33 8.52
N MET A 167 3.80 -3.70 7.49
CA MET A 167 4.49 -2.80 6.58
C MET A 167 3.91 -2.87 5.18
N TRP A 168 3.33 -1.75 4.76
CA TRP A 168 2.71 -1.53 3.46
C TRP A 168 3.76 -1.05 2.48
N MET A 169 4.05 -1.79 1.41
CA MET A 169 5.32 -1.66 0.65
C MET A 169 5.28 -0.75 -0.59
N GLY A 170 4.20 0.00 -0.78
CA GLY A 170 3.99 0.89 -1.90
C GLY A 170 3.31 0.21 -3.08
N THR A 171 2.83 1.02 -4.01
CA THR A 171 2.29 0.60 -5.31
C THR A 171 3.17 1.11 -6.44
N ASP A 172 3.20 0.38 -7.56
CA ASP A 172 3.65 0.92 -8.83
C ASP A 172 2.47 1.41 -9.68
N GLY A 173 2.78 1.89 -10.89
CA GLY A 173 1.79 2.19 -11.91
C GLY A 173 1.15 3.57 -11.75
N SER A 174 0.03 3.74 -12.44
CA SER A 174 -0.68 5.00 -12.55
C SER A 174 -2.12 4.83 -12.04
N PRO A 175 -2.33 4.93 -10.72
CA PRO A 175 -3.67 4.81 -10.15
C PRO A 175 -4.70 5.68 -10.88
N ARG A 176 -5.80 5.04 -11.27
CA ARG A 176 -6.98 5.71 -11.80
C ARG A 176 -7.89 6.13 -10.66
N ASN A 177 -8.80 7.04 -10.96
CA ASN A 177 -9.83 7.45 -10.00
C ASN A 177 -10.91 6.36 -9.93
N MET A 178 -11.25 5.95 -8.72
CA MET A 178 -12.41 5.11 -8.43
C MET A 178 -13.62 5.98 -8.14
N LYS A 179 -14.81 5.45 -8.45
CA LYS A 179 -16.11 6.08 -8.25
C LYS A 179 -17.01 5.17 -7.43
N VAL A 180 -18.07 5.75 -6.86
CA VAL A 180 -19.13 4.98 -6.21
C VAL A 180 -19.69 3.97 -7.21
N GLY A 181 -19.79 2.70 -6.77
CA GLY A 181 -20.19 1.56 -7.58
C GLY A 181 -19.03 0.77 -8.20
N ASP A 182 -17.81 1.32 -8.21
CA ASP A 182 -16.65 0.58 -8.73
C ASP A 182 -16.26 -0.57 -7.79
N VAL A 183 -15.80 -1.66 -8.40
CA VAL A 183 -15.16 -2.79 -7.71
C VAL A 183 -13.66 -2.76 -7.99
N CYS A 184 -12.87 -2.62 -6.93
CA CYS A 184 -11.41 -2.66 -7.00
C CYS A 184 -10.90 -4.02 -6.52
N GLU A 185 -10.03 -4.64 -7.31
CA GLU A 185 -9.40 -5.91 -7.01
C GLU A 185 -7.88 -5.76 -7.08
N VAL A 186 -7.18 -6.17 -6.02
CA VAL A 186 -5.71 -6.27 -5.98
C VAL A 186 -5.35 -7.74 -5.85
N GLU A 187 -4.71 -8.30 -6.85
CA GLU A 187 -4.24 -9.68 -6.89
C GLU A 187 -2.71 -9.69 -6.76
N ILE A 188 -2.19 -10.57 -5.92
CA ILE A 188 -0.75 -10.83 -5.81
C ILE A 188 -0.51 -12.33 -5.98
N THR A 189 0.33 -12.69 -6.96
CA THR A 189 0.68 -14.09 -7.27
C THR A 189 1.12 -14.83 -6.01
N GLY A 190 0.49 -15.98 -5.73
CA GLY A 190 0.80 -16.81 -4.56
C GLY A 190 0.02 -16.44 -3.29
N ILE A 191 -0.59 -15.26 -3.21
CA ILE A 191 -1.42 -14.86 -2.07
C ILE A 191 -2.91 -15.09 -2.37
N GLY A 192 -3.44 -14.41 -3.39
CA GLY A 192 -4.87 -14.41 -3.71
C GLY A 192 -5.31 -13.04 -4.23
N THR A 193 -6.59 -12.71 -4.02
CA THR A 193 -7.19 -11.44 -4.47
C THR A 193 -7.89 -10.75 -3.31
N LEU A 194 -7.55 -9.49 -3.07
CA LEU A 194 -8.26 -8.57 -2.20
C LEU A 194 -9.27 -7.77 -3.05
N ARG A 195 -10.56 -7.82 -2.71
CA ARG A 195 -11.65 -7.24 -3.49
C ARG A 195 -12.53 -6.38 -2.60
N ASN A 196 -12.84 -5.16 -3.03
CA ASN A 196 -13.71 -4.24 -2.29
C ASN A 196 -14.57 -3.43 -3.26
N THR A 197 -15.81 -3.14 -2.86
CA THR A 197 -16.72 -2.27 -3.62
C THR A 197 -16.70 -0.86 -3.04
N VAL A 198 -16.62 0.17 -3.88
CA VAL A 198 -16.70 1.56 -3.44
C VAL A 198 -18.16 1.98 -3.27
N VAL A 199 -18.52 2.46 -2.09
CA VAL A 199 -19.86 2.96 -1.76
C VAL A 199 -19.79 4.43 -1.36
N GLY A 200 -20.88 5.18 -1.56
CA GLY A 200 -20.98 6.55 -1.04
C GLY A 200 -21.25 6.54 0.47
N GLU A 201 -20.70 7.52 1.18
CA GLU A 201 -21.11 7.80 2.55
C GLU A 201 -22.61 8.16 2.63
N ALA A 202 -23.31 7.59 3.61
CA ALA A 202 -24.76 7.74 3.81
C ALA A 202 -25.15 9.16 4.24
#